data_AF-A0A820J6I3-F1
#
_entry.id   AF-A0A820J6I3-F1
#
_cell.length_a   1.000
_cell.length_b   1.000
_cell.length_c   1.000
_cell.angle_alpha   90.00
_cell.angle_beta   90.00
_cell.angle_gamma   90.00
#
_symmetry.space_group_name_H-M   'P 1'
#
loop_
_entity.id
_entity.type
_entity.pdbx_description
1 polymer ?
#
loop_
_entity_poly.entity_id
_entity_poly.type
_entity_poly.pdbx_seq_one_letter_code
_entity_poly.pdbx_strand_id
1 'polypeptide(L)'
;HRDKQMFRLLKHAVCAAEHALSDNILRRIAPREAELLRDPSMNVKVKFRFGGTEFPPVIYFKIYVRNFNGALPKYVHGKKIINADMNARVAACKQMGNRKFYEQMLSDSLHGSDGRASHEIDVVTLKDYMQYSSLLDELPSYLGGRANHWRRLNLEDIPRYTIFYDIMSYMESGNITSDLRDKLPILLVQPYSSSVQLQHIELLKQI
;
A
#
# COMPACT_ATOMS: atom_id res chain seq x y z
N HIS A 1 -0.95 -16.25 26.59
CA HIS A 1 0.48 -15.82 26.62
C HIS A 1 1.07 -15.80 25.20
N ARG A 2 0.83 -16.84 24.40
CA ARG A 2 1.26 -16.98 22.99
C ARG A 2 0.84 -15.80 22.09
N ASP A 3 -0.43 -15.38 22.16
CA ASP A 3 -0.93 -14.28 21.31
C ASP A 3 -0.25 -12.93 21.59
N LYS A 4 0.05 -12.67 22.87
CA LYS A 4 0.80 -11.47 23.28
C LYS A 4 2.23 -11.49 22.74
N GLN A 5 2.89 -12.65 22.74
CA GLN A 5 4.24 -12.82 22.19
C GLN A 5 4.23 -12.66 20.67
N MET A 6 3.27 -13.28 19.98
CA MET A 6 3.09 -13.15 18.55
C MET A 6 2.79 -11.71 18.13
N PHE A 7 1.93 -11.00 18.86
CA PHE A 7 1.66 -9.59 18.60
C PHE A 7 2.90 -8.71 18.79
N ARG A 8 3.74 -8.97 19.81
CA ARG A 8 5.02 -8.25 19.97
C ARG A 8 5.93 -8.49 18.79
N LEU A 9 6.08 -9.75 18.38
CA LEU A 9 6.90 -10.15 17.23
C LEU A 9 6.43 -9.43 15.95
N LEU A 10 5.13 -9.44 15.67
CA LEU A 10 4.52 -8.73 14.54
C LEU A 10 4.77 -7.23 14.61
N LYS A 11 4.58 -6.62 15.78
CA LYS A 11 4.82 -5.19 15.99
C LYS A 11 6.28 -4.83 15.70
N HIS A 12 7.24 -5.62 16.16
CA HIS A 12 8.65 -5.39 15.90
C HIS A 12 9.00 -5.59 14.42
N ALA A 13 8.49 -6.67 13.80
CA ALA A 13 8.65 -6.96 12.38
C ALA A 13 8.15 -5.81 11.48
N VAL A 14 6.92 -5.35 11.73
CA VAL A 14 6.31 -4.24 10.97
C VAL A 14 7.05 -2.93 11.22
N CYS A 15 7.38 -2.63 12.47
CA CYS A 15 8.12 -1.40 12.79
C CYS A 15 9.49 -1.39 12.08
N ALA A 16 10.22 -2.50 12.10
CA ALA A 16 11.48 -2.59 11.39
C ALA A 16 11.31 -2.46 9.87
N ALA A 17 10.26 -3.06 9.30
CA ALA A 17 9.94 -2.89 7.89
C ALA A 17 9.66 -1.42 7.55
N GLU A 18 8.90 -0.68 8.35
CA GLU A 18 8.67 0.76 8.11
C GLU A 18 9.94 1.62 8.14
N HIS A 19 10.95 1.21 8.94
CA HIS A 19 12.23 1.92 9.06
C HIS A 19 13.31 1.40 8.09
N ALA A 20 13.08 0.28 7.42
CA ALA A 20 13.96 -0.21 6.38
C ALA A 20 13.83 0.64 5.11
N LEU A 21 14.80 0.51 4.20
CA LEU A 21 14.80 1.23 2.93
C LEU A 21 13.51 0.89 2.17
N SER A 22 12.61 1.86 2.04
CA SER A 22 11.26 1.65 1.50
C SER A 22 11.28 1.10 0.07
N ASP A 23 12.31 1.43 -0.73
CA ASP A 23 12.53 0.88 -2.07
C ASP A 23 12.79 -0.64 -2.04
N ASN A 24 13.61 -1.14 -1.10
CA ASN A 24 13.88 -2.58 -0.99
C ASN A 24 12.62 -3.37 -0.66
N ILE A 25 11.83 -2.87 0.29
CA ILE A 25 10.55 -3.47 0.66
C ILE A 25 9.58 -3.41 -0.50
N LEU A 26 9.48 -2.25 -1.16
CA LEU A 26 8.56 -2.07 -2.26
C LEU A 26 8.89 -3.01 -3.43
N ARG A 27 10.17 -3.18 -3.78
CA ARG A 27 10.63 -4.14 -4.81
C ARG A 27 10.22 -5.57 -4.50
N ARG A 28 10.07 -5.93 -3.22
CA ARG A 28 9.68 -7.27 -2.79
C ARG A 28 8.17 -7.43 -2.82
N ILE A 29 7.45 -6.53 -2.15
CA ILE A 29 5.98 -6.66 -2.00
C ILE A 29 5.19 -6.25 -3.25
N ALA A 30 5.73 -5.35 -4.08
CA ALA A 30 5.07 -4.84 -5.27
C ALA A 30 6.10 -4.43 -6.36
N PRO A 31 6.76 -5.41 -7.01
CA PRO A 31 7.87 -5.15 -7.93
C PRO A 31 7.52 -4.21 -9.09
N ARG A 32 6.30 -4.35 -9.65
CA ARG A 32 5.83 -3.49 -10.75
C ARG A 32 5.71 -2.02 -10.35
N GLU A 33 5.25 -1.75 -9.13
CA GLU A 33 5.15 -0.38 -8.62
C GLU A 33 6.51 0.17 -8.21
N ALA A 34 7.41 -0.70 -7.72
CA ALA A 34 8.79 -0.33 -7.46
C ALA A 34 9.51 0.14 -8.73
N GLU A 35 9.28 -0.55 -9.86
CA GLU A 35 9.83 -0.16 -11.16
C GLU A 35 9.30 1.20 -11.63
N LEU A 36 7.99 1.43 -11.46
CA LEU A 36 7.35 2.70 -11.81
C LEU A 36 7.84 3.87 -10.94
N LEU A 37 8.06 3.62 -9.65
CA LEU A 37 8.41 4.63 -8.65
C LEU A 37 9.92 4.70 -8.35
N ARG A 38 10.76 4.21 -9.27
CA ARG A 38 12.22 4.13 -9.12
C ARG A 38 12.92 5.49 -9.07
N ASP A 39 12.23 6.58 -9.43
CA ASP A 39 12.81 7.92 -9.46
C ASP A 39 13.25 8.38 -8.06
N PRO A 40 14.55 8.70 -7.85
CA PRO A 40 15.06 9.23 -6.58
C PRO A 40 14.38 10.52 -6.10
N SER A 41 13.76 11.27 -7.02
CA SER A 41 12.97 12.46 -6.71
C SER A 41 11.63 12.13 -6.02
N MET A 42 11.21 10.86 -6.05
CA MET A 42 10.02 10.38 -5.35
C MET A 42 10.44 9.76 -4.03
N ASN A 43 10.11 10.42 -2.90
CA ASN A 43 10.32 9.84 -1.59
C ASN A 43 9.19 8.85 -1.30
N VAL A 44 9.36 7.61 -1.78
CA VAL A 44 8.39 6.54 -1.58
C VAL A 44 8.52 5.96 -0.19
N LYS A 45 7.39 5.77 0.48
CA LYS A 45 7.26 5.14 1.80
C LYS A 45 6.16 4.10 1.77
N VAL A 46 6.41 2.97 2.40
CA VAL A 46 5.41 1.93 2.64
C VAL A 46 4.94 2.07 4.08
N LYS A 47 3.62 2.16 4.29
CA LYS A 47 3.03 2.06 5.63
C LYS A 47 2.31 0.74 5.77
N PHE A 48 2.35 0.19 6.96
CA PHE A 48 1.64 -1.04 7.29
C PHE A 48 0.54 -0.76 8.32
N ARG A 49 -0.49 -1.60 8.32
CA ARG A 49 -1.53 -1.62 9.36
C ARG A 49 -1.89 -3.06 9.70
N PHE A 50 -2.26 -3.28 10.96
CA PHE A 50 -2.95 -4.49 11.36
C PHE A 50 -4.46 -4.33 11.14
N GLY A 51 -5.10 -5.38 10.67
CA GLY A 51 -6.55 -5.47 10.52
C GLY A 51 -7.02 -6.91 10.67
N GLY A 52 -8.27 -7.18 10.29
CA GLY A 52 -8.93 -8.47 10.51
C GLY A 52 -9.86 -8.44 11.73
N THR A 53 -10.83 -9.35 11.73
CA THR A 53 -11.85 -9.49 12.78
C THR A 53 -11.42 -10.44 13.89
N GLU A 54 -10.46 -11.31 13.60
CA GLU A 54 -9.98 -12.35 14.51
C GLU A 54 -8.45 -12.33 14.60
N PHE A 55 -7.92 -12.97 15.63
CA PHE A 55 -6.48 -13.11 15.84
C PHE A 55 -5.99 -14.44 15.22
N PRO A 56 -4.83 -14.47 14.55
CA PRO A 56 -3.85 -13.39 14.37
C PRO A 56 -4.27 -12.31 13.36
N PRO A 57 -3.81 -11.06 13.52
CA PRO A 57 -4.22 -9.96 12.67
C PRO A 57 -3.63 -10.09 11.27
N VAL A 58 -4.41 -9.67 10.27
CA VAL A 58 -3.96 -9.55 8.89
C VAL A 58 -3.17 -8.26 8.71
N ILE A 59 -2.01 -8.34 8.07
CA ILE A 59 -1.21 -7.16 7.72
C ILE A 59 -1.69 -6.60 6.38
N TYR A 60 -1.94 -5.29 6.35
CA TYR A 60 -2.16 -4.56 5.11
C TYR A 60 -1.07 -3.52 4.91
N PHE A 61 -0.79 -3.18 3.66
CA PHE A 61 0.17 -2.14 3.30
C PHE A 61 -0.45 -1.11 2.35
N LYS A 62 0.11 0.09 2.36
CA LYS A 62 -0.23 1.18 1.44
C LYS A 62 1.02 1.98 1.10
N ILE A 63 1.15 2.36 -0.17
CA ILE A 63 2.29 3.12 -0.66
C ILE A 63 1.95 4.60 -0.61
N TYR A 64 2.88 5.38 -0.10
CA TYR A 64 2.82 6.82 -0.05
C TYR A 64 4.02 7.39 -0.78
N VAL A 65 3.78 8.32 -1.68
CA VAL A 65 4.86 9.15 -2.21
C VAL A 65 4.86 10.45 -1.40
N ARG A 66 6.02 10.99 -1.10
CA ARG A 66 6.17 12.33 -0.51
C ARG A 66 7.00 13.16 -1.48
N ASN A 67 6.51 14.34 -1.85
CA ASN A 67 7.32 15.25 -2.64
C ASN A 67 8.36 15.90 -1.73
N PHE A 68 9.53 16.24 -2.29
CA PHE A 68 10.64 16.88 -1.57
C PHE A 68 10.23 18.17 -0.84
N ASN A 69 9.20 18.87 -1.33
CA ASN A 69 8.72 20.12 -0.75
C ASN A 69 7.66 19.93 0.36
N GLY A 70 7.48 18.69 0.86
CA GLY A 70 6.46 18.37 1.87
C GLY A 70 5.02 18.34 1.33
N ALA A 71 4.82 18.72 0.07
CA ALA A 71 3.54 18.61 -0.62
C ALA A 71 3.13 17.14 -0.82
N LEU A 72 1.83 16.89 -0.72
CA LEU A 72 1.24 15.61 -1.12
C LEU A 72 1.51 15.37 -2.62
N PRO A 73 1.66 14.10 -3.05
CA PRO A 73 1.76 13.78 -4.46
C PRO A 73 0.56 14.35 -5.19
N LYS A 74 0.81 15.20 -6.17
CA LYS A 74 -0.25 15.73 -7.03
C LYS A 74 -0.56 14.66 -8.07
N TYR A 75 -1.53 13.81 -7.76
CA TYR A 75 -1.97 12.77 -8.68
C TYR A 75 -2.59 13.39 -9.91
N VAL A 76 -2.10 12.96 -11.06
CA VAL A 76 -2.61 13.37 -12.35
C VAL A 76 -3.80 12.47 -12.69
N HIS A 77 -5.02 12.99 -12.54
CA HIS A 77 -6.24 12.26 -12.86
C HIS A 77 -6.63 12.50 -14.32
N GLY A 78 -6.78 11.43 -15.11
CA GLY A 78 -7.21 11.51 -16.50
C GLY A 78 -8.51 12.28 -16.71
N LYS A 79 -9.48 12.18 -15.78
CA LYS A 79 -10.75 12.95 -15.84
C LYS A 79 -10.55 14.45 -15.66
N LYS A 80 -9.45 14.89 -15.04
CA LYS A 80 -9.10 16.31 -14.85
C LYS A 80 -8.38 16.90 -16.06
N ILE A 81 -7.64 16.08 -16.81
CA ILE A 81 -6.89 16.53 -18.00
C ILE A 81 -7.76 16.47 -19.26
N ILE A 82 -8.56 15.42 -19.41
CA ILE A 82 -9.37 15.19 -20.61
C ILE A 82 -10.80 15.66 -20.32
N ASN A 83 -11.01 16.97 -20.38
CA ASN A 83 -12.34 17.55 -20.29
C ASN A 83 -13.18 17.22 -21.54
N ALA A 84 -14.51 17.25 -21.38
CA ALA A 84 -15.48 16.85 -22.39
C ALA A 84 -15.38 17.62 -23.72
N ASP A 85 -14.85 18.85 -23.71
CA ASP A 85 -14.81 19.76 -24.86
C ASP A 85 -13.52 19.71 -25.69
N MET A 86 -12.63 18.75 -25.40
CA MET A 86 -11.29 18.78 -25.99
C MET A 86 -11.13 17.85 -27.20
N ASN A 87 -10.39 18.31 -28.22
CA ASN A 87 -9.84 17.48 -29.32
C ASN A 87 -9.16 16.19 -28.82
N ALA A 88 -8.73 16.18 -27.55
CA ALA A 88 -8.21 15.01 -26.85
C ALA A 88 -9.21 13.84 -26.78
N ARG A 89 -10.54 14.06 -26.73
CA ARG A 89 -11.53 12.97 -26.76
C ARG A 89 -11.63 12.32 -28.13
N VAL A 90 -11.59 13.12 -29.19
CA VAL A 90 -11.56 12.60 -30.58
C VAL A 90 -10.26 11.84 -30.82
N ALA A 91 -9.13 12.38 -30.35
CA ALA A 91 -7.83 11.71 -30.41
C ALA A 91 -7.81 10.41 -29.60
N ALA A 92 -8.35 10.41 -28.38
CA ALA A 92 -8.45 9.21 -27.54
C ALA A 92 -9.36 8.16 -28.18
N CYS A 93 -10.51 8.55 -28.73
CA CYS A 93 -11.40 7.64 -29.46
C CYS A 93 -10.67 7.01 -30.68
N LYS A 94 -9.91 7.82 -31.42
CA LYS A 94 -9.09 7.34 -32.56
C LYS A 94 -7.98 6.39 -32.12
N GLN A 95 -7.36 6.61 -30.96
CA GLN A 95 -6.27 5.79 -30.43
C GLN A 95 -6.77 4.48 -29.79
N MET A 96 -7.86 4.55 -29.02
CA MET A 96 -8.42 3.40 -28.30
C MET A 96 -9.31 2.51 -29.17
N GLY A 97 -9.90 3.10 -30.21
CA GLY A 97 -10.95 2.51 -31.03
C GLY A 97 -12.34 2.66 -30.41
N ASN A 98 -13.37 2.73 -31.27
CA ASN A 98 -14.74 3.05 -30.89
C ASN A 98 -15.26 2.17 -29.74
N ARG A 99 -15.07 0.84 -29.81
CA ARG A 99 -15.65 -0.09 -28.82
C ARG A 99 -15.14 0.17 -27.40
N LYS A 100 -13.82 0.23 -27.22
CA LYS A 100 -13.21 0.50 -25.91
C LYS A 100 -13.55 1.89 -25.39
N PHE A 101 -13.62 2.87 -26.30
CA PHE A 101 -13.99 4.22 -25.94
C PHE A 101 -15.43 4.32 -25.42
N TYR A 102 -16.40 3.70 -26.12
CA TYR A 102 -17.79 3.68 -25.67
C TYR A 102 -17.98 2.87 -24.38
N GLU A 103 -17.30 1.73 -24.24
CA GLU A 103 -17.33 0.93 -23.02
C GLU A 103 -16.84 1.73 -21.80
N GLN A 104 -15.75 2.48 -21.96
CA GLN A 104 -15.23 3.38 -20.94
C GLN A 104 -16.23 4.49 -20.59
N MET A 105 -16.83 5.12 -21.60
CA MET A 105 -17.84 6.17 -21.41
C MET A 105 -19.07 5.67 -20.64
N LEU A 106 -19.59 4.49 -21.01
CA LEU A 106 -20.70 3.85 -20.32
C LEU A 106 -20.36 3.52 -18.87
N SER A 107 -19.16 2.97 -18.66
CA SER A 107 -18.66 2.67 -17.32
C SER A 107 -18.62 3.95 -16.48
N ASP A 108 -18.05 5.04 -17.00
CA ASP A 108 -17.98 6.30 -16.28
C ASP A 108 -19.35 6.89 -15.93
N SER A 109 -20.34 6.80 -16.82
CA SER A 109 -21.71 7.25 -16.55
C SER A 109 -22.41 6.42 -15.46
N LEU A 110 -22.18 5.10 -15.43
CA LEU A 110 -22.76 4.23 -14.40
C LEU A 110 -22.15 4.51 -13.01
N HIS A 111 -20.83 4.67 -12.92
CA HIS A 111 -20.14 4.92 -11.65
C HIS A 111 -20.45 6.31 -11.05
N GLY A 112 -20.86 7.29 -11.85
CA GLY A 112 -21.26 8.61 -11.36
C GLY A 112 -22.64 8.65 -10.67
N SER A 113 -23.42 7.56 -10.73
CA SER A 113 -24.81 7.55 -10.26
C SER A 113 -25.01 7.10 -8.81
N ASP A 114 -23.93 6.69 -8.12
CA ASP A 114 -24.03 5.96 -6.83
C ASP A 114 -24.15 6.86 -5.57
N GLY A 115 -24.58 8.12 -5.73
CA GLY A 115 -24.97 9.03 -4.65
C GLY A 115 -23.89 9.47 -3.65
N ARG A 116 -22.66 8.95 -3.75
CA ARG A 116 -21.48 9.46 -3.04
C ARG A 116 -20.95 10.70 -3.76
N ALA A 117 -20.24 11.59 -3.06
CA ALA A 117 -19.49 12.68 -3.70
C ALA A 117 -18.46 12.08 -4.67
N SER A 118 -18.88 11.85 -5.90
CA SER A 118 -18.13 11.16 -6.96
C SER A 118 -17.32 12.16 -7.77
N HIS A 119 -17.67 13.44 -7.70
CA HIS A 119 -17.00 14.51 -8.41
C HIS A 119 -16.43 15.56 -7.46
N GLU A 120 -15.36 16.23 -7.91
CA GLU A 120 -14.72 17.34 -7.19
C GLU A 120 -15.70 18.49 -6.92
N ILE A 121 -16.73 18.65 -7.76
CA ILE A 121 -17.79 19.67 -7.60
C ILE A 121 -18.74 19.39 -6.43
N ASP A 122 -18.84 18.14 -5.97
CA ASP A 122 -19.72 17.74 -4.87
C ASP A 122 -19.03 17.92 -3.51
N VAL A 123 -17.74 18.23 -3.51
CA VAL A 123 -16.93 18.38 -2.29
C VAL A 123 -17.11 19.79 -1.71
N VAL A 124 -18.06 19.92 -0.78
CA VAL A 124 -18.33 21.18 -0.08
C VAL A 124 -17.72 21.18 1.32
N THR A 125 -17.68 20.01 1.99
CA THR A 125 -17.17 19.88 3.35
C THR A 125 -15.87 19.06 3.43
N LEU A 126 -15.17 19.17 4.56
CA LEU A 126 -13.99 18.33 4.84
C LEU A 126 -14.35 16.84 4.89
N LYS A 127 -15.57 16.50 5.32
CA LYS A 127 -16.06 15.12 5.34
C LYS A 127 -16.21 14.58 3.92
N ASP A 128 -16.79 15.38 3.03
CA ASP A 128 -16.95 15.03 1.60
C ASP A 128 -15.58 14.89 0.95
N TYR A 129 -14.63 15.75 1.30
CA TYR A 129 -13.24 15.64 0.83
C TYR A 129 -12.60 14.32 1.25
N MET A 130 -12.76 13.92 2.51
CA MET A 130 -12.24 12.64 3.00
C MET A 130 -12.89 11.45 2.29
N GLN A 131 -14.21 11.49 2.07
CA GLN A 131 -14.94 10.44 1.36
C GLN A 131 -14.52 10.36 -0.11
N TYR A 132 -14.45 11.49 -0.80
CA TYR A 132 -13.99 11.59 -2.19
C TYR A 132 -12.54 11.10 -2.34
N SER A 133 -11.64 11.50 -1.44
CA SER A 133 -10.24 11.04 -1.47
C SER A 133 -10.13 9.52 -1.23
N SER A 134 -10.95 8.96 -0.32
CA SER A 134 -11.00 7.51 -0.11
C SER A 134 -11.55 6.78 -1.33
N LEU A 135 -12.61 7.31 -1.95
CA LEU A 135 -13.20 6.77 -3.17
C LEU A 135 -12.17 6.75 -4.32
N LEU A 136 -11.40 7.83 -4.49
CA LEU A 136 -10.34 7.87 -5.49
C LEU A 136 -9.24 6.83 -5.22
N ASP A 137 -8.90 6.58 -3.95
CA ASP A 137 -7.93 5.55 -3.60
C ASP A 137 -8.44 4.12 -3.89
N GLU A 138 -9.74 3.87 -3.69
CA GLU A 138 -10.39 2.58 -3.97
C GLU A 138 -10.65 2.33 -5.46
N LEU A 139 -10.95 3.40 -6.21
CA LEU A 139 -11.30 3.29 -7.62
C LEU A 139 -10.12 2.75 -8.45
N PRO A 140 -10.36 1.80 -9.38
CA PRO A 140 -9.33 1.29 -10.26
C PRO A 140 -8.72 2.36 -11.17
N SER A 141 -7.46 2.15 -11.56
CA SER A 141 -6.72 3.07 -12.43
C SER A 141 -7.35 3.25 -13.81
N TYR A 142 -7.98 2.21 -14.36
CA TYR A 142 -8.66 2.29 -15.66
C TYR A 142 -9.93 3.15 -15.63
N LEU A 143 -10.56 3.36 -14.47
CA LEU A 143 -11.66 4.32 -14.28
C LEU A 143 -11.15 5.71 -13.83
N GLY A 144 -9.83 5.91 -13.90
CA GLY A 144 -9.15 7.11 -13.48
C GLY A 144 -8.97 7.25 -11.96
N GLY A 145 -9.23 6.19 -11.19
CA GLY A 145 -8.88 6.13 -9.78
C GLY A 145 -7.37 6.01 -9.55
N ARG A 146 -6.96 6.08 -8.29
CA ARG A 146 -5.55 5.94 -7.88
C ARG A 146 -5.15 4.48 -7.67
N ALA A 147 -6.11 3.57 -7.52
CA ALA A 147 -5.88 2.16 -7.20
C ALA A 147 -4.93 1.94 -6.00
N ASN A 148 -4.89 2.88 -5.06
CA ASN A 148 -4.01 2.87 -3.89
C ASN A 148 -4.81 2.58 -2.61
N HIS A 149 -5.60 1.50 -2.66
CA HIS A 149 -6.29 0.97 -1.50
C HIS A 149 -5.30 0.28 -0.56
N TRP A 150 -5.74 0.00 0.65
CA TRP A 150 -4.98 -0.83 1.56
C TRP A 150 -4.99 -2.28 1.07
N ARG A 151 -3.83 -2.79 0.68
CA ARG A 151 -3.67 -4.15 0.13
C ARG A 151 -3.27 -5.11 1.20
N ARG A 152 -3.86 -6.31 1.20
CA ARG A 152 -3.43 -7.40 2.09
C ARG A 152 -2.02 -7.82 1.69
N LEU A 153 -1.15 -7.98 2.66
CA LEU A 153 0.19 -8.54 2.46
C LEU A 153 0.09 -10.07 2.50
N ASN A 154 0.43 -10.75 1.40
CA ASN A 154 0.44 -12.21 1.35
C ASN A 154 1.87 -12.75 1.49
N LEU A 155 1.99 -14.02 1.92
CA LEU A 155 3.27 -14.72 1.99
C LEU A 155 3.95 -14.87 0.62
N GLU A 156 3.17 -14.92 -0.46
CA GLU A 156 3.67 -15.01 -1.84
C GLU A 156 4.49 -13.77 -2.25
N ASP A 157 4.16 -12.61 -1.66
CA ASP A 157 4.81 -11.33 -1.96
C ASP A 157 6.13 -11.16 -1.17
N ILE A 158 6.46 -12.10 -0.28
CA ILE A 158 7.60 -12.00 0.64
C ILE A 158 8.63 -13.09 0.31
N PRO A 159 9.92 -12.75 0.14
CA PRO A 159 10.94 -13.76 -0.10
C PRO A 159 11.11 -14.71 1.09
N ARG A 160 11.15 -16.02 0.80
CA ARG A 160 11.17 -17.11 1.80
C ARG A 160 12.39 -17.14 2.72
N TYR A 161 13.50 -16.53 2.31
CA TYR A 161 14.73 -16.49 3.10
C TYR A 161 14.71 -15.41 4.20
N THR A 162 13.66 -14.59 4.25
CA THR A 162 13.58 -13.47 5.20
C THR A 162 12.99 -13.94 6.53
N ILE A 163 13.50 -13.40 7.64
CA ILE A 163 12.90 -13.62 8.97
C ILE A 163 11.45 -13.13 9.00
N PHE A 164 11.12 -12.11 8.19
CA PHE A 164 9.75 -11.62 8.06
C PHE A 164 8.79 -12.66 7.46
N TYR A 165 9.25 -13.44 6.47
CA TYR A 165 8.50 -14.59 5.95
C TYR A 165 8.27 -15.63 7.05
N ASP A 166 9.31 -15.96 7.82
CA ASP A 166 9.20 -16.94 8.91
C ASP A 166 8.21 -16.50 10.00
N ILE A 167 8.19 -15.21 10.33
CA ILE A 167 7.23 -14.64 11.28
C ILE A 167 5.79 -14.74 10.74
N MET A 168 5.58 -14.42 9.46
CA MET A 168 4.28 -14.51 8.79
C MET A 168 3.82 -15.96 8.63
N SER A 169 4.75 -16.89 8.34
CA SER A 169 4.48 -18.32 8.26
C SER A 169 4.13 -18.91 9.63
N TYR A 170 4.83 -18.48 10.69
CA TYR A 170 4.50 -18.85 12.06
C TYR A 170 3.12 -18.34 12.48
N MET A 171 2.71 -17.17 11.99
CA MET A 171 1.39 -16.61 12.22
C MET A 171 0.29 -17.47 11.60
N GLU A 172 0.44 -17.89 10.34
CA GLU A 172 -0.58 -18.67 9.63
C GLU A 172 -0.61 -20.15 10.04
N SER A 173 0.55 -20.77 10.23
CA SER A 173 0.68 -22.22 10.49
C SER A 173 0.82 -22.58 11.96
N GLY A 174 1.20 -21.63 12.82
CA GLY A 174 1.56 -21.89 14.21
C GLY A 174 2.89 -22.65 14.40
N ASN A 175 3.63 -22.95 13.33
CA ASN A 175 4.89 -23.70 13.38
C ASN A 175 6.10 -22.76 13.35
N ILE A 176 7.04 -22.96 14.28
CA ILE A 176 8.25 -22.15 14.40
C ILE A 176 9.37 -22.78 13.57
N THR A 177 9.94 -22.03 12.62
CA THR A 177 11.15 -22.42 11.88
C THR A 177 12.39 -22.41 12.78
N SER A 178 13.41 -23.19 12.44
CA SER A 178 14.66 -23.23 13.21
C SER A 178 15.35 -21.87 13.28
N ASP A 179 15.38 -21.14 12.16
CA ASP A 179 15.99 -19.82 12.07
C ASP A 179 15.26 -18.78 12.95
N LEU A 180 13.92 -18.82 12.96
CA LEU A 180 13.13 -17.99 13.87
C LEU A 180 13.36 -18.37 15.33
N ARG A 181 13.53 -19.67 15.64
CA ARG A 181 13.79 -20.14 17.02
C ARG A 181 15.06 -19.53 17.61
N ASP A 182 16.11 -19.43 16.82
CA ASP A 182 17.41 -18.89 17.28
C ASP A 182 17.35 -17.37 17.49
N LYS A 183 16.53 -16.67 16.69
CA LYS A 183 16.40 -15.20 16.73
C LYS A 183 15.29 -14.71 17.68
N LEU A 184 14.36 -15.58 18.07
CA LEU A 184 13.24 -15.27 18.97
C LEU A 184 13.66 -14.61 20.29
N PRO A 185 14.72 -15.07 20.99
CA PRO A 185 15.14 -14.45 22.25
C PRO A 185 15.45 -12.98 22.08
N ILE A 186 16.10 -12.59 20.98
CA ILE A 186 16.44 -11.20 20.70
C ILE A 186 15.17 -10.41 20.34
N LEU A 187 14.32 -10.96 19.47
CA LEU A 187 13.11 -10.29 18.96
C LEU A 187 12.00 -10.08 20.01
N LEU A 188 11.99 -10.87 21.09
CA LEU A 188 10.99 -10.78 22.16
C LEU A 188 11.39 -9.81 23.29
N VAL A 189 12.66 -9.39 23.35
CA VAL A 189 13.15 -8.41 24.34
C VAL A 189 12.47 -7.07 24.09
N GLN A 190 11.94 -6.44 25.14
CA GLN A 190 11.37 -5.11 25.00
C GLN A 190 12.48 -4.09 24.70
N PRO A 191 12.35 -3.29 23.63
CA PRO A 191 13.39 -2.40 23.19
C PRO A 191 13.37 -1.10 24.00
N TYR A 192 13.84 -1.16 25.25
CA TYR A 192 13.99 -0.01 26.14
C TYR A 192 15.19 0.88 25.78
N SER A 193 16.20 0.32 25.11
CA SER A 193 17.39 1.05 24.65
C SER A 193 17.43 1.17 23.13
N SER A 194 18.01 2.27 22.63
CA SER A 194 18.22 2.50 21.19
C SER A 194 19.10 1.42 20.55
N SER A 195 20.02 0.81 21.31
CA SER A 195 20.87 -0.28 20.82
C SER A 195 20.08 -1.55 20.48
N VAL A 196 19.12 -1.94 21.32
CA VAL A 196 18.27 -3.11 21.09
C VAL A 196 17.31 -2.85 19.92
N GLN A 197 16.80 -1.62 19.78
CA GLN A 197 16.00 -1.22 18.61
C GLN A 197 16.79 -1.38 17.30
N LEU A 198 18.04 -0.92 17.28
CA LEU A 198 18.89 -1.04 16.10
C LEU A 198 19.18 -2.50 15.76
N GLN A 199 19.43 -3.35 16.76
CA GLN A 199 19.62 -4.79 16.56
C GLN A 199 18.37 -5.47 15.99
N HIS A 200 17.17 -5.12 16.50
CA HIS A 200 15.91 -5.60 15.93
C HIS A 200 15.76 -5.18 14.47
N ILE A 201 16.00 -3.90 14.20
CA ILE A 201 15.93 -3.34 12.84
C ILE A 201 16.95 -4.01 11.93
N GLU A 202 18.17 -4.29 12.39
CA GLU A 202 19.22 -4.91 11.59
C GLU A 202 18.92 -6.36 11.24
N LEU A 203 18.46 -7.15 12.22
CA LEU A 203 17.99 -8.52 11.99
C LEU A 203 16.84 -8.54 10.99
N LEU A 204 15.88 -7.64 11.16
CA LEU A 204 14.71 -7.54 10.28
C LEU A 204 15.00 -6.76 8.98
N LYS A 205 16.16 -6.12 8.82
CA LYS A 205 16.57 -5.45 7.57
C LYS A 205 17.09 -6.42 6.52
N GLN A 206 17.37 -7.66 6.88
CA GLN A 206 17.61 -8.75 5.93
C GLN A 206 16.32 -9.16 5.17
N ILE A 207 15.23 -8.38 5.31
CA ILE A 207 14.20 -8.22 4.27
C ILE A 207 14.80 -7.43 3.09
#